data_AF-A0A7X4BNI5-F1
#
_entry.id   AF-A0A7X4BNI5-F1
#
_cell.length_a   1.000
_cell.length_b   1.000
_cell.length_c   1.000
_cell.angle_alpha   90.00
_cell.angle_beta   90.00
_cell.angle_gamma   90.00
#
_symmetry.space_group_name_H-M   'P 1'
#
loop_
_entity.id
_entity.type
_entity.pdbx_description
1 polymer ?
#
loop_
_entity_poly.entity_id
_entity_poly.type
_entity_poly.pdbx_seq_one_letter_code
_entity_poly.pdbx_strand_id
1 'polypeptide(L)'
;MKTEKRMVVDPTTEEKYEIELPTSEVIKQEIPKLDYPSDGITIIEATRQLEQKLELSDEQREAKTKRGKRYLGFFHYEIVGSEFARLLKEGKLKQPGGRGKPYVLSGDIPPLPPSDGDIEEIYQKIREKVAEDLLQEIKANSPAFFENLVIDLLVKMGYGGSREDAETVGRSGDGGIDGVINQDRLGLDVVYVQAKRWENNVGSPEIAGFAGALAGQGANKGIFITTSDFTKAAKDYDAAGFKIILIDGKRLAQLMIDHNVGVSTVKTYEIKRVDSDYFVEDVG
;
A
#
# COMPACT_ATOMS: atom_id res chain seq x y z
N MET A 1 -28.50 36.11 17.02
CA MET A 1 -27.42 35.96 16.02
C MET A 1 -26.50 37.17 16.09
N LYS A 2 -25.17 37.03 16.05
CA LYS A 2 -24.29 38.21 15.96
C LYS A 2 -24.44 38.83 14.57
N THR A 3 -24.77 40.11 14.53
CA THR A 3 -24.93 40.89 13.30
C THR A 3 -23.91 42.02 13.25
N GLU A 4 -23.65 42.53 12.06
CA GLU A 4 -22.90 43.76 11.82
C GLU A 4 -23.65 44.65 10.85
N LYS A 5 -23.51 45.97 11.04
CA LYS A 5 -24.12 46.94 10.13
C LYS A 5 -23.35 46.99 8.82
N ARG A 6 -24.06 46.84 7.72
CA ARG A 6 -23.52 46.94 6.37
C ARG A 6 -24.28 48.00 5.59
N MET A 7 -23.54 48.81 4.83
CA MET A 7 -24.12 49.79 3.92
C MET A 7 -24.52 49.11 2.62
N VAL A 8 -25.80 49.09 2.32
CA VAL A 8 -26.40 48.49 1.11
C VAL A 8 -27.13 49.55 0.30
N VAL A 9 -27.58 49.18 -0.90
CA VAL A 9 -28.32 50.07 -1.81
C VAL A 9 -29.72 49.49 -2.01
N ASP A 10 -30.74 50.34 -1.86
CA ASP A 10 -32.13 49.98 -2.12
C ASP A 10 -32.32 49.70 -3.61
N PRO A 11 -32.90 48.54 -3.96
CA PRO A 11 -33.02 48.13 -5.36
C PRO A 11 -34.01 48.98 -6.16
N THR A 12 -34.87 49.76 -5.51
CA THR A 12 -35.95 50.57 -6.07
C THR A 12 -35.60 52.06 -6.07
N THR A 13 -35.04 52.57 -4.96
CA THR A 13 -34.76 54.01 -4.80
C THR A 13 -33.30 54.40 -5.07
N GLU A 14 -32.40 53.42 -5.19
CA GLU A 14 -30.93 53.60 -5.26
C GLU A 14 -30.32 54.33 -4.05
N GLU A 15 -31.09 54.56 -2.99
CA GLU A 15 -30.60 55.17 -1.76
C GLU A 15 -29.75 54.20 -0.95
N LYS A 16 -28.75 54.74 -0.24
CA LYS A 16 -27.89 53.95 0.65
C LYS A 16 -28.51 53.89 2.04
N TYR A 17 -28.60 52.70 2.59
CA TYR A 17 -29.08 52.49 3.96
C TYR A 17 -28.23 51.45 4.70
N GLU A 18 -28.30 51.49 6.03
CA GLU A 18 -27.66 50.49 6.88
C GLU A 18 -28.63 49.33 7.11
N ILE A 19 -28.14 48.11 6.91
CA ILE A 19 -28.85 46.88 7.25
C ILE A 19 -27.97 46.02 8.15
N GLU A 20 -28.58 45.34 9.12
CA GLU A 20 -27.90 44.36 9.94
C GLU A 20 -27.83 43.02 9.20
N LEU A 21 -26.61 42.49 9.03
CA LEU A 21 -26.38 41.20 8.39
C LEU A 21 -25.57 40.28 9.31
N PRO A 22 -25.70 38.95 9.16
CA PRO A 22 -24.87 37.99 9.88
C PRO A 22 -23.38 38.28 9.67
N THR A 23 -22.59 38.20 10.75
CA THR A 23 -21.14 38.34 10.63
C THR A 23 -20.53 37.13 9.92
N SER A 24 -19.35 37.34 9.32
CA SER A 24 -18.61 36.23 8.67
C SER A 24 -18.31 35.05 9.61
N GLU A 25 -18.17 35.30 10.92
CA GLU A 25 -17.97 34.25 11.93
C GLU A 25 -19.20 33.36 12.08
N VAL A 26 -20.39 33.95 12.14
CA VAL A 26 -21.66 33.21 12.22
C VAL A 26 -21.85 32.35 10.97
N ILE A 27 -21.61 32.93 9.80
CA ILE A 27 -21.70 32.25 8.50
C ILE A 27 -20.77 31.02 8.48
N LYS A 28 -19.50 31.19 8.90
CA LYS A 28 -18.52 30.09 8.98
C LYS A 28 -18.91 28.99 9.96
N GLN A 29 -19.59 29.31 11.06
CA GLN A 29 -20.04 28.31 12.05
C GLN A 29 -21.21 27.47 11.55
N GLU A 30 -22.01 28.00 10.63
CA GLU A 30 -23.17 27.31 10.08
C GLU A 30 -22.83 26.43 8.86
N ILE A 31 -21.76 26.75 8.13
CA ILE A 31 -21.31 26.00 6.95
C ILE A 31 -21.08 24.49 7.20
N PRO A 32 -20.40 24.06 8.28
CA PRO A 32 -20.24 22.64 8.58
C PRO A 32 -21.55 21.92 8.95
N LYS A 33 -22.61 22.68 9.26
CA LYS A 33 -23.92 22.16 9.67
C LYS A 33 -24.92 22.14 8.51
N LEU A 34 -24.51 22.51 7.30
CA LEU A 34 -25.36 22.41 6.11
C LEU A 34 -25.66 20.95 5.81
N ASP A 35 -26.67 20.71 4.98
CA ASP A 35 -26.96 19.37 4.49
C ASP A 35 -26.03 19.06 3.32
N TYR A 36 -25.30 17.95 3.40
CA TYR A 36 -24.35 17.50 2.39
C TYR A 36 -24.88 16.22 1.74
N PRO A 37 -25.53 16.32 0.57
CA PRO A 37 -25.99 15.17 -0.18
C PRO A 37 -24.85 14.22 -0.54
N SER A 38 -25.16 12.93 -0.70
CA SER A 38 -24.18 11.91 -1.10
C SER A 38 -23.58 12.15 -2.50
N ASP A 39 -24.31 12.81 -3.39
CA ASP A 39 -23.85 13.26 -4.71
C ASP A 39 -23.11 14.61 -4.67
N GLY A 40 -23.04 15.21 -3.48
CA GLY A 40 -22.27 16.41 -3.16
C GLY A 40 -23.03 17.71 -3.33
N ILE A 41 -22.45 18.78 -2.78
CA ILE A 41 -23.01 20.13 -2.79
C ILE A 41 -22.05 21.11 -3.47
N THR A 42 -22.57 21.97 -4.33
CA THR A 42 -21.82 23.10 -4.91
C THR A 42 -21.80 24.31 -3.97
N ILE A 43 -20.87 25.24 -4.19
CA ILE A 43 -20.83 26.51 -3.42
C ILE A 43 -22.15 27.27 -3.57
N ILE A 44 -22.77 27.22 -4.75
CA ILE A 44 -24.06 27.89 -5.04
C ILE A 44 -25.18 27.27 -4.19
N GLU A 45 -25.28 25.94 -4.17
CA GLU A 45 -26.29 25.24 -3.37
C GLU A 45 -26.08 25.43 -1.87
N ALA A 46 -24.84 25.38 -1.41
CA ALA A 46 -24.48 25.66 -0.02
C ALA A 46 -24.84 27.09 0.39
N THR A 47 -24.59 28.07 -0.49
CA THR A 47 -24.97 29.47 -0.27
C THR A 47 -26.49 29.62 -0.15
N ARG A 48 -27.25 28.93 -1.01
CA ARG A 48 -28.72 28.94 -0.97
C ARG A 48 -29.26 28.30 0.31
N GLN A 49 -28.73 27.14 0.71
CA GLN A 49 -29.12 26.49 1.96
C GLN A 49 -28.83 27.39 3.17
N LEU A 50 -27.69 28.09 3.15
CA LEU A 50 -27.31 29.00 4.22
C LEU A 50 -28.27 30.20 4.34
N GLU A 51 -28.70 30.80 3.23
CA GLU A 51 -29.71 31.88 3.22
C GLU A 51 -31.07 31.44 3.78
N GLN A 52 -31.44 30.17 3.59
CA GLN A 52 -32.65 29.58 4.17
C GLN A 52 -32.47 29.33 5.67
N LYS A 53 -31.33 28.77 6.06
CA LYS A 53 -31.02 28.37 7.44
C LYS A 53 -30.84 29.56 8.39
N LEU A 54 -30.35 30.69 7.90
CA LEU A 54 -30.15 31.91 8.69
C LEU A 54 -31.45 32.73 8.87
N GLU A 55 -32.60 32.24 8.38
CA GLU A 55 -33.93 32.87 8.53
C GLU A 55 -33.96 34.36 8.16
N LEU A 56 -33.18 34.76 7.15
CA LEU A 56 -33.03 36.16 6.76
C LEU A 56 -34.33 36.72 6.18
N SER A 57 -34.63 37.98 6.50
CA SER A 57 -35.79 38.69 5.96
C SER A 57 -35.67 38.92 4.45
N ASP A 58 -36.79 39.18 3.79
CA ASP A 58 -36.79 39.48 2.35
C ASP A 58 -35.93 40.72 2.04
N GLU A 59 -35.97 41.73 2.91
CA GLU A 59 -35.12 42.92 2.83
C GLU A 59 -33.62 42.56 2.86
N GLN A 60 -33.20 41.65 3.76
CA GLN A 60 -31.81 41.18 3.83
C GLN A 60 -31.41 40.36 2.59
N ARG A 61 -32.34 39.56 2.05
CA ARG A 61 -32.12 38.72 0.87
C ARG A 61 -32.03 39.51 -0.43
N GLU A 62 -32.75 40.62 -0.51
CA GLU A 62 -32.82 41.47 -1.71
C GLU A 62 -31.83 42.64 -1.69
N ALA A 63 -31.21 42.94 -0.54
CA ALA A 63 -30.21 43.97 -0.39
C ALA A 63 -29.10 43.88 -1.46
N LYS A 64 -28.75 45.01 -2.08
CA LYS A 64 -27.73 45.08 -3.14
C LYS A 64 -26.45 45.77 -2.68
N THR A 65 -25.34 45.34 -3.25
CA THR A 65 -24.05 46.04 -3.17
C THR A 65 -24.09 47.34 -3.99
N LYS A 66 -23.12 48.24 -3.77
CA LYS A 66 -22.91 49.45 -4.60
C LYS A 66 -22.75 49.17 -6.11
N ARG A 67 -22.49 47.92 -6.50
CA ARG A 67 -22.32 47.48 -7.90
C ARG A 67 -23.57 46.75 -8.43
N GLY A 68 -24.71 46.84 -7.75
CA GLY A 68 -25.99 46.28 -8.18
C GLY A 68 -26.15 44.76 -8.00
N LYS A 69 -25.10 44.04 -7.55
CA LYS A 69 -25.19 42.61 -7.23
C LYS A 69 -25.90 42.40 -5.89
N ARG A 70 -26.68 41.31 -5.76
CA ARG A 70 -27.24 40.88 -4.46
C ARG A 70 -26.11 40.70 -3.45
N TYR A 71 -26.25 41.32 -2.28
CA TYR A 71 -25.22 41.37 -1.26
C TYR A 71 -24.87 39.98 -0.76
N LEU A 72 -25.87 39.20 -0.33
CA LEU A 72 -25.66 37.85 0.18
C LEU A 72 -25.15 36.89 -0.89
N GLY A 73 -25.72 36.93 -2.09
CA GLY A 73 -25.25 36.09 -3.20
C GLY A 73 -23.79 36.34 -3.60
N PHE A 74 -23.24 37.52 -3.31
CA PHE A 74 -21.81 37.82 -3.51
C PHE A 74 -20.99 37.51 -2.25
N PHE A 75 -21.39 38.05 -1.10
CA PHE A 75 -20.65 37.98 0.16
C PHE A 75 -20.66 36.58 0.79
N HIS A 76 -21.84 35.94 0.87
CA HIS A 76 -21.94 34.57 1.38
C HIS A 76 -21.22 33.59 0.45
N TYR A 77 -21.32 33.78 -0.86
CA TYR A 77 -20.60 32.95 -1.83
C TYR A 77 -19.08 33.00 -1.60
N GLU A 78 -18.51 34.19 -1.39
CA GLU A 78 -17.08 34.34 -1.08
C GLU A 78 -16.71 33.65 0.24
N ILE A 79 -17.53 33.80 1.28
CA ILE A 79 -17.27 33.15 2.58
C ILE A 79 -17.38 31.63 2.46
N VAL A 80 -18.44 31.12 1.84
CA VAL A 80 -18.66 29.68 1.61
C VAL A 80 -17.49 29.10 0.80
N GLY A 81 -17.07 29.76 -0.28
CA GLY A 81 -15.91 29.34 -1.06
C GLY A 81 -14.62 29.29 -0.25
N SER A 82 -14.35 30.32 0.57
CA SER A 82 -13.16 30.36 1.43
C SER A 82 -13.17 29.27 2.51
N GLU A 83 -14.34 29.00 3.08
CA GLU A 83 -14.54 28.01 4.13
C GLU A 83 -14.46 26.60 3.56
N PHE A 84 -15.06 26.34 2.40
CA PHE A 84 -14.93 25.07 1.69
C PHE A 84 -13.47 24.78 1.33
N ALA A 85 -12.72 25.79 0.88
CA ALA A 85 -11.28 25.65 0.63
C ALA A 85 -10.49 25.33 1.90
N ARG A 86 -10.88 25.89 3.06
CA ARG A 86 -10.30 25.54 4.37
C ARG A 86 -10.64 24.09 4.74
N LEU A 87 -11.90 23.70 4.66
CA LEU A 87 -12.36 22.35 5.01
C LEU A 87 -11.79 21.27 4.09
N LEU A 88 -11.53 21.57 2.81
CA LEU A 88 -10.77 20.71 1.91
C LEU A 88 -9.34 20.48 2.41
N LYS A 89 -8.64 21.55 2.82
CA LYS A 89 -7.27 21.46 3.35
C LYS A 89 -7.20 20.69 4.67
N GLU A 90 -8.25 20.81 5.50
CA GLU A 90 -8.39 20.07 6.76
C GLU A 90 -8.85 18.62 6.56
N GLY A 91 -9.12 18.19 5.31
CA GLY A 91 -9.60 16.84 5.00
C GLY A 91 -11.04 16.55 5.45
N LYS A 92 -11.82 17.57 5.79
CA LYS A 92 -13.23 17.47 6.21
C LYS A 92 -14.20 17.47 5.03
N LEU A 93 -13.81 18.09 3.91
CA LEU A 93 -14.48 17.96 2.62
C LEU A 93 -13.59 17.23 1.61
N LYS A 94 -14.21 16.65 0.59
CA LYS A 94 -13.54 16.08 -0.59
C LYS A 94 -14.29 16.48 -1.87
N GLN A 95 -13.58 16.43 -3.01
CA GLN A 95 -14.14 16.57 -4.35
C GLN A 95 -13.82 15.31 -5.18
N PRO A 96 -14.65 14.26 -5.11
CA PRO A 96 -14.37 12.96 -5.71
C PRO A 96 -14.06 13.01 -7.21
N GLY A 97 -14.78 13.87 -7.95
CA GLY A 97 -14.57 14.04 -9.39
C GLY A 97 -13.55 15.11 -9.78
N GLY A 98 -12.77 15.63 -8.83
CA GLY A 98 -11.73 16.64 -9.07
C GLY A 98 -12.20 18.09 -9.06
N ARG A 99 -11.33 19.00 -9.53
CA ARG A 99 -11.54 20.45 -9.48
C ARG A 99 -12.85 20.85 -10.19
N GLY A 100 -13.68 21.61 -9.50
CA GLY A 100 -14.96 22.11 -10.03
C GLY A 100 -16.14 21.15 -9.88
N LYS A 101 -15.94 19.99 -9.25
CA LYS A 101 -17.04 19.07 -8.90
C LYS A 101 -17.63 19.37 -7.52
N PRO A 102 -18.85 18.89 -7.22
CA PRO A 102 -19.49 19.07 -5.91
C PRO A 102 -18.62 18.57 -4.75
N TYR A 103 -18.80 19.19 -3.60
CA TYR A 103 -18.10 18.89 -2.35
C TYR A 103 -18.93 17.90 -1.54
N VAL A 104 -18.28 16.93 -0.91
CA VAL A 104 -18.91 15.94 -0.03
C VAL A 104 -18.17 15.91 1.30
N LEU A 105 -18.89 15.60 2.38
CA LEU A 105 -18.27 15.37 3.69
C LEU A 105 -17.37 14.15 3.63
N SER A 106 -16.17 14.28 4.21
CA SER A 106 -15.16 13.22 4.23
C SER A 106 -15.62 11.96 4.96
N GLY A 107 -16.62 12.09 5.85
CA GLY A 107 -17.23 10.97 6.58
C GLY A 107 -18.34 10.21 5.82
N ASP A 108 -18.93 10.81 4.78
CA ASP A 108 -20.06 10.24 4.02
C ASP A 108 -19.65 9.63 2.68
N ILE A 109 -18.37 9.81 2.30
CA ILE A 109 -17.79 9.00 1.23
C ILE A 109 -17.32 7.69 1.87
N PRO A 110 -17.87 6.53 1.48
CA PRO A 110 -17.21 5.27 1.78
C PRO A 110 -15.74 5.44 1.38
N PRO A 111 -14.77 5.13 2.26
CA PRO A 111 -13.36 5.36 1.95
C PRO A 111 -13.12 4.80 0.55
N LEU A 112 -12.62 5.66 -0.36
CA LEU A 112 -12.22 5.15 -1.66
C LEU A 112 -11.33 3.94 -1.39
N PRO A 113 -11.55 2.82 -2.11
CA PRO A 113 -10.64 1.69 -1.97
C PRO A 113 -9.22 2.26 -2.13
N PRO A 114 -8.30 1.95 -1.20
CA PRO A 114 -6.94 2.45 -1.29
C PRO A 114 -6.42 2.18 -2.70
N SER A 115 -5.63 3.10 -3.25
CA SER A 115 -5.15 2.90 -4.61
C SER A 115 -4.35 1.60 -4.67
N ASP A 116 -4.34 0.93 -5.82
CA ASP A 116 -3.60 -0.33 -5.97
C ASP A 116 -2.12 -0.15 -5.56
N GLY A 117 -1.57 1.05 -5.75
CA GLY A 117 -0.23 1.42 -5.28
C GLY A 117 -0.08 1.53 -3.75
N ASP A 118 -1.10 2.05 -3.04
CA ASP A 118 -1.06 2.14 -1.57
C ASP A 118 -1.09 0.75 -0.93
N ILE A 119 -1.89 -0.17 -1.49
CA ILE A 119 -1.98 -1.55 -1.02
C ILE A 119 -0.67 -2.28 -1.28
N GLU A 120 -0.10 -2.12 -2.48
CA GLU A 120 1.17 -2.74 -2.84
C GLU A 120 2.30 -2.27 -1.93
N GLU A 121 2.40 -0.97 -1.65
CA GLU A 121 3.42 -0.43 -0.75
C GLU A 121 3.29 -1.00 0.67
N ILE A 122 2.05 -1.05 1.20
CA ILE A 122 1.79 -1.64 2.51
C ILE A 122 2.13 -3.13 2.52
N TYR A 123 1.73 -3.87 1.48
CA TYR A 123 2.02 -5.29 1.33
C TYR A 123 3.52 -5.56 1.32
N GLN A 124 4.30 -4.79 0.53
CA GLN A 124 5.75 -4.95 0.50
C GLN A 124 6.38 -4.64 1.85
N LYS A 125 5.94 -3.61 2.57
CA LYS A 125 6.43 -3.32 3.93
C LYS A 125 6.15 -4.47 4.91
N ILE A 126 4.95 -5.04 4.87
CA ILE A 126 4.59 -6.21 5.70
C ILE A 126 5.49 -7.39 5.33
N ARG A 127 5.65 -7.66 4.03
CA ARG A 127 6.46 -8.78 3.53
C ARG A 127 7.94 -8.63 3.89
N GLU A 128 8.51 -7.44 3.81
CA GLU A 128 9.88 -7.16 4.24
C GLU A 128 10.04 -7.37 5.75
N LYS A 129 9.09 -6.88 6.56
CA LYS A 129 9.13 -7.07 8.01
C LYS A 129 9.05 -8.55 8.41
N VAL A 130 8.15 -9.31 7.79
CA VAL A 130 8.04 -10.76 8.01
C VAL A 130 9.34 -11.47 7.60
N ALA A 131 9.96 -11.07 6.49
CA ALA A 131 11.22 -11.65 6.05
C ALA A 131 12.37 -11.38 7.03
N GLU A 132 12.45 -10.18 7.61
CA GLU A 132 13.40 -9.86 8.67
C GLU A 132 13.19 -10.72 9.92
N ASP A 133 11.95 -10.83 10.38
CA ASP A 133 11.59 -11.60 11.57
C ASP A 133 11.88 -13.10 11.37
N LEU A 134 11.54 -13.65 10.20
CA LEU A 134 11.92 -15.01 9.81
C LEU A 134 13.42 -15.23 9.87
N LEU A 135 14.21 -14.32 9.31
CA LEU A 135 15.67 -14.47 9.27
C LEU A 135 16.27 -14.46 10.67
N GLN A 136 15.72 -13.67 11.60
CA GLN A 136 16.12 -13.68 13.01
C GLN A 136 15.82 -15.02 13.67
N GLU A 137 14.62 -15.57 13.48
CA GLU A 137 14.25 -16.89 14.00
C GLU A 137 15.16 -18.00 13.46
N ILE A 138 15.47 -17.98 12.16
CA ILE A 138 16.39 -18.97 11.55
C ILE A 138 17.78 -18.88 12.18
N LYS A 139 18.29 -17.65 12.36
CA LYS A 139 19.61 -17.44 13.00
C LYS A 139 19.64 -17.88 14.45
N ALA A 140 18.53 -17.79 15.18
CA ALA A 140 18.44 -18.23 16.57
C ALA A 140 18.46 -19.76 16.74
N ASN A 141 18.19 -20.52 15.67
CA ASN A 141 18.15 -21.98 15.69
C ASN A 141 19.53 -22.63 15.45
N SER A 142 19.58 -23.96 15.61
CA SER A 142 20.81 -24.75 15.42
C SER A 142 21.19 -24.88 13.92
N PRO A 143 22.47 -25.11 13.60
CA PRO A 143 22.89 -25.37 12.22
C PRO A 143 22.14 -26.54 11.55
N ALA A 144 21.95 -27.65 12.28
CA ALA A 144 21.21 -28.80 11.78
C ALA A 144 19.73 -28.48 11.50
N PHE A 145 19.11 -27.57 12.27
CA PHE A 145 17.77 -27.09 11.95
C PHE A 145 17.76 -26.32 10.64
N PHE A 146 18.76 -25.46 10.41
CA PHE A 146 18.86 -24.67 9.19
C PHE A 146 19.04 -25.54 7.94
N GLU A 147 19.89 -26.57 8.02
CA GLU A 147 20.06 -27.55 6.94
C GLU A 147 18.71 -28.21 6.58
N ASN A 148 17.98 -28.71 7.57
CA ASN A 148 16.66 -29.32 7.36
C ASN A 148 15.63 -28.33 6.80
N LEU A 149 15.63 -27.07 7.27
CA LEU A 149 14.76 -26.01 6.79
C LEU A 149 14.99 -25.74 5.29
N VAL A 150 16.25 -25.69 4.87
CA VAL A 150 16.62 -25.49 3.48
C VAL A 150 16.09 -26.61 2.59
N ILE A 151 16.22 -27.86 3.04
CA ILE A 151 15.66 -29.01 2.30
C ILE A 151 14.14 -28.92 2.21
N ASP A 152 13.45 -28.63 3.33
CA ASP A 152 11.98 -28.48 3.34
C ASP A 152 11.51 -27.38 2.38
N LEU A 153 12.23 -26.25 2.35
CA LEU A 153 11.96 -25.18 1.39
C LEU A 153 12.09 -25.65 -0.06
N LEU A 154 13.19 -26.31 -0.41
CA LEU A 154 13.40 -26.79 -1.78
C LEU A 154 12.31 -27.80 -2.19
N VAL A 155 11.91 -28.68 -1.28
CA VAL A 155 10.79 -29.62 -1.51
C VAL A 155 9.47 -28.87 -1.74
N LYS A 156 9.18 -27.83 -0.94
CA LYS A 156 7.99 -26.97 -1.12
C LYS A 156 8.02 -26.14 -2.39
N MET A 157 9.20 -25.85 -2.91
CA MET A 157 9.41 -25.25 -4.24
C MET A 157 9.20 -26.24 -5.39
N GLY A 158 9.04 -27.53 -5.09
CA GLY A 158 8.82 -28.58 -6.08
C GLY A 158 10.10 -29.26 -6.57
N TYR A 159 11.23 -29.04 -5.92
CA TYR A 159 12.42 -29.87 -6.11
C TYR A 159 12.24 -31.19 -5.37
N GLY A 160 12.73 -32.28 -5.94
CA GLY A 160 12.50 -33.61 -5.40
C GLY A 160 11.07 -34.12 -5.66
N GLY A 161 10.92 -35.43 -5.56
CA GLY A 161 9.61 -36.09 -5.59
C GLY A 161 8.93 -35.99 -4.24
N SER A 162 9.01 -37.07 -3.46
CA SER A 162 8.61 -37.08 -2.06
C SER A 162 9.77 -36.67 -1.15
N ARG A 163 9.50 -36.38 0.13
CA ARG A 163 10.54 -36.07 1.14
C ARG A 163 11.55 -37.21 1.29
N GLU A 164 11.11 -38.46 1.10
CA GLU A 164 11.96 -39.65 1.13
C GLU A 164 12.91 -39.74 -0.07
N ASP A 165 12.52 -39.16 -1.23
CA ASP A 165 13.37 -39.10 -2.43
C ASP A 165 14.34 -37.90 -2.42
N ALA A 166 14.06 -36.89 -1.59
CA ALA A 166 14.84 -35.66 -1.49
C ALA A 166 16.01 -35.76 -0.49
N GLU A 167 16.06 -36.81 0.34
CA GLU A 167 17.06 -36.96 1.39
C GLU A 167 18.10 -38.03 1.01
N THR A 168 19.22 -37.59 0.44
CA THR A 168 20.51 -38.17 0.81
C THR A 168 21.31 -37.07 1.52
N VAL A 169 21.16 -37.00 2.84
CA VAL A 169 21.98 -36.12 3.68
C VAL A 169 23.44 -36.56 3.49
N GLY A 170 24.26 -35.63 3.02
CA GLY A 170 25.69 -35.87 2.79
C GLY A 170 26.31 -36.49 4.04
N ARG A 171 27.08 -37.57 3.87
CA ARG A 171 27.84 -38.11 4.99
C ARG A 171 28.86 -37.04 5.39
N SER A 172 28.95 -36.73 6.68
CA SER A 172 30.02 -35.88 7.22
C SER A 172 31.37 -36.36 6.67
N GLY A 173 31.99 -35.55 5.80
CA GLY A 173 33.22 -35.92 5.08
C GLY A 173 33.29 -35.40 3.64
N ASP A 174 32.16 -35.05 3.00
CA ASP A 174 32.11 -34.74 1.56
C ASP A 174 32.49 -33.29 1.17
N GLY A 175 33.33 -32.63 1.97
CA GLY A 175 33.96 -31.36 1.55
C GLY A 175 33.03 -30.14 1.49
N GLY A 176 31.90 -30.16 2.21
CA GLY A 176 30.93 -29.06 2.24
C GLY A 176 29.75 -29.28 1.29
N ILE A 177 29.09 -30.43 1.39
CA ILE A 177 27.78 -30.68 0.78
C ILE A 177 26.86 -31.11 1.93
N ASP A 178 25.80 -30.35 2.14
CA ASP A 178 24.87 -30.62 3.25
C ASP A 178 23.65 -31.43 2.78
N GLY A 179 23.32 -31.35 1.49
CA GLY A 179 22.22 -32.12 0.91
C GLY A 179 22.31 -32.31 -0.59
N VAL A 180 21.59 -33.32 -1.06
CA VAL A 180 21.49 -33.68 -2.47
C VAL A 180 20.01 -33.85 -2.80
N ILE A 181 19.49 -33.07 -3.76
CA ILE A 181 18.08 -33.07 -4.14
C ILE A 181 17.93 -33.22 -5.65
N ASN A 182 16.94 -34.00 -6.07
CA ASN A 182 16.62 -34.13 -7.49
C ASN A 182 15.94 -32.85 -8.01
N GLN A 183 16.30 -32.39 -9.20
CA GLN A 183 15.66 -31.26 -9.86
C GLN A 183 14.24 -31.61 -10.33
N ASP A 184 14.03 -32.88 -10.67
CA ASP A 184 12.79 -33.40 -11.19
C ASP A 184 12.37 -34.68 -10.44
N ARG A 185 11.09 -35.06 -10.58
CA ARG A 185 10.53 -36.22 -9.87
C ARG A 185 11.09 -37.56 -10.33
N LEU A 186 11.70 -37.63 -11.51
CA LEU A 186 12.29 -38.85 -12.07
C LEU A 186 13.76 -39.02 -11.66
N GLY A 187 14.37 -38.00 -11.06
CA GLY A 187 15.76 -38.05 -10.58
C GLY A 187 16.79 -38.06 -11.71
N LEU A 188 16.48 -37.47 -12.86
CA LEU A 188 17.40 -37.41 -13.99
C LEU A 188 18.50 -36.37 -13.77
N ASP A 189 18.13 -35.25 -13.14
CA ASP A 189 19.03 -34.17 -12.78
C ASP A 189 19.14 -34.06 -11.26
N VAL A 190 20.38 -34.04 -10.75
CA VAL A 190 20.68 -33.89 -9.32
C VAL A 190 21.26 -32.49 -9.05
N VAL A 191 20.82 -31.87 -7.97
CA VAL A 191 21.29 -30.57 -7.49
C VAL A 191 21.87 -30.72 -6.09
N TYR A 192 23.09 -30.25 -5.92
CA TYR A 192 23.80 -30.29 -4.64
C TYR A 192 23.57 -29.01 -3.87
N VAL A 193 23.46 -29.10 -2.55
CA VAL A 193 23.07 -27.97 -1.69
C VAL A 193 24.10 -27.78 -0.58
N GLN A 194 24.53 -26.53 -0.40
CA GLN A 194 25.16 -26.03 0.82
C GLN A 194 24.24 -25.06 1.53
N ALA A 195 24.09 -25.23 2.83
CA ALA A 195 23.38 -24.37 3.74
C ALA A 195 24.34 -23.90 4.86
N LYS A 196 24.86 -22.68 4.75
CA LYS A 196 25.71 -22.09 5.79
C LYS A 196 24.97 -21.04 6.62
N ARG A 197 24.73 -21.37 7.90
CA ARG A 197 24.25 -20.39 8.90
C ARG A 197 25.41 -19.48 9.33
N TRP A 198 25.45 -18.27 8.78
CA TRP A 198 26.53 -17.30 8.97
C TRP A 198 25.99 -15.94 9.43
N GLU A 199 26.81 -15.23 10.21
CA GLU A 199 26.58 -13.84 10.57
C GLU A 199 27.27 -12.86 9.62
N ASN A 200 28.51 -13.16 9.23
CA ASN A 200 29.29 -12.34 8.32
C ASN A 200 28.99 -12.65 6.86
N ASN A 201 29.34 -11.72 5.97
CA ASN A 201 29.16 -11.93 4.53
C ASN A 201 30.03 -13.09 4.02
N VAL A 202 29.46 -13.89 3.13
CA VAL A 202 30.14 -15.03 2.50
C VAL A 202 31.10 -14.54 1.41
N GLY A 203 32.36 -14.97 1.51
CA GLY A 203 33.44 -14.64 0.59
C GLY A 203 33.55 -15.60 -0.60
N SER A 204 34.28 -15.20 -1.64
CA SER A 204 34.57 -16.07 -2.79
C SER A 204 35.30 -17.39 -2.44
N PRO A 205 36.14 -17.51 -1.39
CA PRO A 205 36.75 -18.80 -1.04
C PRO A 205 35.74 -19.89 -0.71
N GLU A 206 34.60 -19.53 -0.11
CA GLU A 206 33.53 -20.49 0.22
C GLU A 206 32.85 -21.02 -1.05
N ILE A 207 32.60 -20.13 -2.02
CA ILE A 207 32.01 -20.50 -3.31
C ILE A 207 32.98 -21.38 -4.12
N ALA A 208 34.28 -21.04 -4.10
CA ALA A 208 35.32 -21.85 -4.72
C ALA A 208 35.45 -23.24 -4.09
N GLY A 209 35.37 -23.31 -2.76
CA GLY A 209 35.36 -24.58 -2.02
C GLY A 209 34.18 -25.45 -2.44
N PHE A 210 32.98 -24.87 -2.51
CA PHE A 210 31.79 -25.58 -2.96
C PHE A 210 31.90 -26.05 -4.42
N ALA A 211 32.42 -25.21 -5.32
CA ALA A 211 32.69 -25.61 -6.71
C ALA A 211 33.66 -26.81 -6.78
N GLY A 212 34.69 -26.84 -5.92
CA GLY A 212 35.60 -27.98 -5.80
C GLY A 212 34.90 -29.26 -5.31
N ALA A 213 33.97 -29.13 -4.36
CA ALA A 213 33.16 -30.26 -3.90
C ALA A 213 32.24 -30.80 -5.01
N LEU A 214 31.60 -29.93 -5.80
CA LEU A 214 30.80 -30.32 -6.97
C LEU A 214 31.65 -31.09 -7.99
N ALA A 215 32.86 -30.59 -8.28
CA ALA A 215 33.80 -31.26 -9.18
C ALA A 215 34.14 -32.67 -8.70
N GLY A 216 34.40 -32.84 -7.39
CA GLY A 216 34.70 -34.14 -6.78
C GLY A 216 33.55 -35.15 -6.89
N GLN A 217 32.30 -34.67 -6.92
CA GLN A 217 31.11 -35.51 -7.08
C GLN A 217 30.69 -35.71 -8.56
N GLY A 218 31.40 -35.10 -9.51
CA GLY A 218 31.02 -35.12 -10.93
C GLY A 218 29.73 -34.35 -11.23
N ALA A 219 29.32 -33.44 -10.34
CA ALA A 219 28.11 -32.65 -10.44
C ALA A 219 28.36 -31.35 -11.20
N ASN A 220 27.35 -30.84 -11.91
CA ASN A 220 27.46 -29.58 -12.67
C ASN A 220 26.55 -28.46 -12.13
N LYS A 221 25.68 -28.75 -11.16
CA LYS A 221 24.67 -27.83 -10.61
C LYS A 221 24.71 -27.83 -9.08
N GLY A 222 24.64 -26.66 -8.49
CA GLY A 222 24.52 -26.53 -7.05
C GLY A 222 23.80 -25.26 -6.60
N ILE A 223 23.31 -25.28 -5.37
CA ILE A 223 22.70 -24.13 -4.70
C ILE A 223 23.48 -23.88 -3.42
N PHE A 224 23.96 -22.65 -3.26
CA PHE A 224 24.60 -22.20 -2.04
C PHE A 224 23.66 -21.23 -1.33
N ILE A 225 23.25 -21.60 -0.12
CA ILE A 225 22.26 -20.88 0.68
C ILE A 225 22.93 -20.42 1.97
N THR A 226 22.69 -19.16 2.35
CA THR A 226 23.19 -18.61 3.59
C THR A 226 22.18 -17.68 4.27
N THR A 227 22.31 -17.52 5.58
CA THR A 227 21.53 -16.56 6.38
C THR A 227 22.11 -15.13 6.35
N SER A 228 23.27 -14.92 5.73
CA SER A 228 23.91 -13.61 5.54
C SER A 228 23.86 -13.15 4.07
N ASP A 229 24.64 -12.14 3.71
CA ASP A 229 24.79 -11.70 2.31
C ASP A 229 26.10 -12.23 1.71
N PHE A 230 26.22 -12.23 0.39
CA PHE A 230 27.46 -12.52 -0.31
C PHE A 230 28.24 -11.24 -0.58
N THR A 231 29.56 -11.31 -0.43
CA THR A 231 30.45 -10.26 -0.94
C THR A 231 30.32 -10.12 -2.46
N LYS A 232 30.65 -8.95 -3.00
CA LYS A 232 30.68 -8.73 -4.45
C LYS A 232 31.57 -9.76 -5.17
N ALA A 233 32.74 -10.04 -4.61
CA ALA A 233 33.65 -11.05 -5.16
C ALA A 233 33.06 -12.47 -5.17
N ALA A 234 32.19 -12.82 -4.22
CA ALA A 234 31.48 -14.10 -4.23
C ALA A 234 30.37 -14.13 -5.29
N LYS A 235 29.63 -13.02 -5.46
CA LYS A 235 28.58 -12.89 -6.50
C LYS A 235 29.17 -12.91 -7.91
N ASP A 236 30.34 -12.33 -8.09
CA ASP A 236 31.07 -12.25 -9.37
C ASP A 236 32.01 -13.46 -9.60
N TYR A 237 31.99 -14.47 -8.72
CA TYR A 237 32.86 -15.63 -8.84
C TYR A 237 32.48 -16.47 -10.07
N ASP A 238 33.42 -16.65 -10.99
CA ASP A 238 33.27 -17.56 -12.13
C ASP A 238 33.60 -19.00 -11.70
N ALA A 239 32.56 -19.83 -11.61
CA ALA A 239 32.67 -21.23 -11.23
C ALA A 239 33.08 -22.15 -12.40
N ALA A 240 33.72 -21.65 -13.45
CA ALA A 240 34.43 -22.43 -14.47
C ALA A 240 33.66 -23.68 -14.99
N GLY A 241 32.41 -23.47 -15.43
CA GLY A 241 31.57 -24.54 -16.00
C GLY A 241 30.53 -25.14 -15.05
N PHE A 242 30.57 -24.81 -13.75
CA PHE A 242 29.50 -25.15 -12.79
C PHE A 242 28.39 -24.09 -12.80
N LYS A 243 27.14 -24.53 -12.68
CA LYS A 243 25.99 -23.64 -12.47
C LYS A 243 25.64 -23.58 -10.99
N ILE A 244 26.18 -22.58 -10.30
CA ILE A 244 25.93 -22.34 -8.88
C ILE A 244 24.94 -21.19 -8.70
N ILE A 245 23.84 -21.45 -7.99
CA ILE A 245 22.87 -20.42 -7.61
C ILE A 245 23.14 -19.98 -6.17
N LEU A 246 23.31 -18.67 -5.97
CA LEU A 246 23.48 -18.07 -4.65
C LEU A 246 22.12 -17.57 -4.11
N ILE A 247 21.80 -17.96 -2.89
CA ILE A 247 20.60 -17.51 -2.16
C ILE A 247 21.05 -16.91 -0.83
N ASP A 248 20.95 -15.59 -0.72
CA ASP A 248 21.26 -14.85 0.51
C ASP A 248 20.09 -14.90 1.49
N GLY A 249 20.31 -14.39 2.70
CA GLY A 249 19.31 -14.42 3.77
C GLY A 249 18.02 -13.68 3.40
N LYS A 250 18.10 -12.56 2.66
CA LYS A 250 16.90 -11.82 2.22
C LYS A 250 16.10 -12.65 1.23
N ARG A 251 16.75 -13.19 0.20
CA ARG A 251 16.12 -14.04 -0.82
C ARG A 251 15.56 -15.32 -0.22
N LEU A 252 16.28 -15.95 0.70
CA LEU A 252 15.81 -17.13 1.43
C LEU A 252 14.48 -16.85 2.14
N ALA A 253 14.41 -15.78 2.94
CA ALA A 253 13.21 -15.44 3.68
C ALA A 253 12.01 -15.11 2.75
N GLN A 254 12.27 -14.45 1.61
CA GLN A 254 11.23 -14.20 0.60
C GLN A 254 10.69 -15.51 -0.02
N LEU A 255 11.58 -16.45 -0.37
CA LEU A 255 11.18 -17.77 -0.87
C LEU A 255 10.37 -18.55 0.18
N MET A 256 10.74 -18.46 1.45
CA MET A 256 9.97 -19.07 2.53
C MET A 256 8.54 -18.51 2.61
N ILE A 257 8.37 -17.19 2.46
CA ILE A 257 7.05 -16.57 2.42
C ILE A 257 6.25 -17.08 1.20
N ASP A 258 6.86 -17.06 0.02
CA ASP A 258 6.20 -17.45 -1.24
C ASP A 258 5.72 -18.91 -1.24
N HIS A 259 6.48 -19.78 -0.57
CA HIS A 259 6.20 -21.21 -0.48
C HIS A 259 5.56 -21.65 0.85
N ASN A 260 5.13 -20.70 1.68
CA ASN A 260 4.47 -20.93 2.97
C ASN A 260 5.28 -21.83 3.93
N VAL A 261 6.57 -21.57 4.05
CA VAL A 261 7.50 -22.28 4.94
C VAL A 261 7.84 -21.40 6.13
N GLY A 262 7.60 -21.88 7.35
CA GLY A 262 7.85 -21.10 8.58
C GLY A 262 6.91 -19.91 8.79
N VAL A 263 5.88 -19.73 7.95
CA VAL A 263 4.88 -18.67 8.05
C VAL A 263 3.46 -19.24 8.08
N SER A 264 2.52 -18.45 8.60
CA SER A 264 1.09 -18.79 8.59
C SER A 264 0.25 -17.58 8.22
N THR A 265 -0.81 -17.81 7.44
CA THR A 265 -1.76 -16.75 7.08
C THR A 265 -2.64 -16.41 8.29
N VAL A 266 -2.46 -15.20 8.83
CA VAL A 266 -3.25 -14.72 9.97
C VAL A 266 -4.64 -14.24 9.52
N LYS A 267 -4.73 -13.56 8.37
CA LYS A 267 -5.98 -12.99 7.86
C LYS A 267 -5.92 -12.77 6.35
N THR A 268 -7.06 -12.97 5.69
CA THR A 268 -7.24 -12.68 4.26
C THR A 268 -8.26 -11.56 4.11
N TYR A 269 -7.95 -10.57 3.27
CA TYR A 269 -8.85 -9.49 2.91
C TYR A 269 -9.16 -9.59 1.41
N GLU A 270 -10.44 -9.62 1.06
CA GLU A 270 -10.87 -9.61 -0.34
C GLU A 270 -11.25 -8.19 -0.76
N ILE A 271 -10.67 -7.71 -1.85
CA ILE A 271 -11.03 -6.43 -2.45
C ILE A 271 -12.02 -6.72 -3.57
N LYS A 272 -13.26 -6.22 -3.43
CA LYS A 272 -14.31 -6.37 -4.44
C LYS A 272 -14.44 -5.08 -5.24
N ARG A 273 -14.72 -5.21 -6.54
CA ARG A 273 -15.13 -4.11 -7.43
C ARG A 273 -16.51 -4.45 -7.98
N VAL A 274 -17.29 -3.42 -8.31
CA VAL A 274 -18.57 -3.62 -8.99
C VAL A 274 -18.29 -4.24 -10.35
N ASP A 275 -18.87 -5.40 -10.60
CA ASP A 275 -18.89 -6.02 -11.92
C ASP A 275 -19.94 -5.29 -12.77
N SER A 276 -19.50 -4.36 -13.61
CA SER A 276 -20.41 -3.54 -14.42
C SER A 276 -21.17 -4.38 -15.45
N ASP A 277 -20.59 -5.48 -15.93
CA ASP A 277 -21.20 -6.34 -16.95
C ASP A 277 -22.43 -7.07 -16.41
N TYR A 278 -22.46 -7.36 -15.10
CA TYR A 278 -23.62 -7.93 -14.42
C TYR A 278 -24.87 -7.04 -14.50
N PHE A 279 -24.71 -5.72 -14.63
CA PHE A 279 -25.82 -4.75 -14.63
C PHE A 279 -26.22 -4.27 -16.03
N VAL A 280 -25.62 -4.83 -17.09
CA VAL A 280 -26.05 -4.53 -18.46
C VAL A 280 -27.29 -5.36 -18.77
N GLU A 281 -28.43 -4.70 -19.02
CA GLU A 281 -29.65 -5.38 -19.47
C GLU A 281 -29.49 -5.87 -20.92
N ASP A 282 -29.79 -7.14 -21.17
CA ASP A 282 -29.86 -7.68 -22.54
C ASP A 282 -30.98 -6.94 -23.28
N VAL A 283 -30.60 -6.16 -24.29
CA VAL A 283 -31.54 -5.52 -25.21
C VAL A 283 -31.99 -6.60 -26.19
N GLY A 284 -33.05 -7.33 -25.80
CA GLY A 284 -33.71 -8.34 -26.62
C GLY A 284 -34.44 -7.77 -27.85
#